data_AF-A0A7R7VXF5-F1
#
_entry.id   AF-A0A7R7VXF5-F1
#
_cell.length_a   1.000
_cell.length_b   1.000
_cell.length_c   1.000
_cell.angle_alpha   90.00
_cell.angle_beta   90.00
_cell.angle_gamma   90.00
#
_symmetry.space_group_name_H-M   'P 1'
#
loop_
_entity.id
_entity.type
_entity.pdbx_description
1 polymer ?
#
loop_
_entity_poly.entity_id
_entity_poly.type
_entity_poly.pdbx_seq_one_letter_code
_entity_poly.pdbx_strand_id
1 'polypeptide(L)' 'MTHKPAMVSLLPMQQIDGKCVDQRKLMSLLRAVYGISNEGRNNFYVELRLNKYKIYRATDSPALTEAEIRNCRTYCRLL' A
#
# COMPACT_ATOMS: atom_id res chain seq x y z
N MET A 1 -21.72 -4.21 28.36
CA MET A 1 -21.16 -4.62 27.06
C MET A 1 -20.69 -3.35 26.36
N THR A 2 -19.43 -2.99 26.52
CA THR A 2 -18.90 -1.72 25.98
C THR A 2 -18.43 -1.98 24.55
N HIS A 3 -19.20 -1.49 23.57
CA HIS A 3 -18.77 -1.48 22.17
C HIS A 3 -17.57 -0.55 22.07
N LYS A 4 -16.37 -1.14 22.02
CA LYS A 4 -15.14 -0.45 21.69
C LYS A 4 -15.30 0.03 20.25
N PRO A 5 -15.40 1.34 19.96
CA PRO A 5 -15.46 1.79 18.58
C PRO A 5 -14.15 1.33 17.93
N ALA A 6 -14.26 0.54 16.88
CA ALA A 6 -13.12 0.28 16.02
C ALA A 6 -12.64 1.65 15.55
N MET A 7 -11.45 2.08 15.98
CA MET A 7 -10.79 3.25 15.43
C MET A 7 -10.73 3.01 13.92
N VAL A 8 -11.64 3.63 13.18
CA VAL A 8 -11.48 3.84 11.76
C VAL A 8 -10.18 4.60 11.67
N SER A 9 -9.14 3.90 11.23
CA SER A 9 -7.83 4.45 10.97
C SER A 9 -8.03 5.59 9.99
N LEU A 10 -8.13 6.82 10.50
CA LEU A 10 -8.15 8.08 9.77
C LEU A 10 -6.74 8.36 9.21
N LEU A 11 -6.07 7.34 8.70
CA LEU A 11 -4.85 7.57 7.93
C LEU A 11 -5.29 8.47 6.77
N PRO A 12 -4.67 9.65 6.60
CA PRO A 12 -5.01 10.54 5.53
C PRO A 12 -4.93 9.75 4.22
N MET A 13 -5.97 9.81 3.39
CA MET A 13 -5.93 9.17 2.08
C MET A 13 -4.71 9.69 1.34
N GLN A 14 -3.73 8.82 1.12
CA GLN A 14 -2.50 9.19 0.46
C GLN A 14 -2.81 9.40 -1.03
N GLN A 15 -2.52 10.61 -1.51
CA GLN A 15 -2.65 10.97 -2.92
C GLN A 15 -1.34 10.74 -3.64
N ILE A 16 -1.35 9.88 -4.65
CA ILE A 16 -0.20 9.53 -5.48
C ILE A 16 -0.56 9.63 -6.94
N ASP A 17 0.24 10.41 -7.67
CA ASP A 17 -0.05 10.87 -9.03
C ASP A 17 -1.48 11.44 -9.16
N GLY A 18 -1.91 12.23 -8.17
CA GLY A 18 -3.25 12.84 -8.13
C GLY A 18 -4.40 11.87 -7.86
N LYS A 19 -4.12 10.60 -7.54
CA LYS A 19 -5.14 9.59 -7.24
C LYS A 19 -4.98 9.08 -5.81
N CYS A 20 -6.08 8.85 -5.12
CA CYS A 20 -6.01 8.26 -3.80
C CYS A 20 -5.70 6.78 -3.89
N VAL A 21 -4.97 6.28 -2.90
CA VAL A 21 -4.53 4.89 -2.86
C VAL A 21 -5.00 4.24 -1.56
N ASP A 22 -5.60 3.06 -1.69
CA ASP A 22 -5.87 2.19 -0.56
C ASP A 22 -4.56 1.55 -0.13
N GLN A 23 -3.97 2.10 0.93
CA GLN A 23 -2.72 1.61 1.48
C GLN A 23 -2.82 0.15 1.94
N ARG A 24 -3.97 -0.30 2.44
CA ARG A 24 -4.15 -1.70 2.88
C ARG A 24 -4.11 -2.63 1.69
N LYS A 25 -4.86 -2.30 0.63
CA LYS A 25 -4.89 -3.07 -0.61
C LYS A 25 -3.51 -3.13 -1.27
N LEU A 26 -2.79 -2.00 -1.29
CA LEU A 26 -1.42 -1.95 -1.80
C LEU A 26 -0.47 -2.84 -0.98
N MET A 27 -0.48 -2.73 0.35
CA MET A 27 0.41 -3.54 1.20
C MET A 27 0.09 -5.04 1.12
N SER A 28 -1.19 -5.41 0.99
CA SER A 28 -1.61 -6.79 0.74
C SER A 28 -1.10 -7.33 -0.60
N LEU A 29 -1.20 -6.54 -1.68
CA LEU A 29 -0.65 -6.91 -2.99
C LEU A 29 0.87 -7.11 -2.92
N LEU A 30 1.59 -6.17 -2.30
CA LEU A 30 3.04 -6.24 -2.16
C LEU A 30 3.49 -7.47 -1.36
N ARG A 31 2.75 -7.82 -0.29
CA ARG A 31 3.00 -9.05 0.48
C ARG A 31 2.72 -10.32 -0.33
N ALA A 32 1.68 -10.33 -1.16
CA ALA A 32 1.38 -11.48 -2.00
C ALA A 32 2.46 -11.72 -3.06
N VAL A 33 3.05 -10.65 -3.61
CA VAL A 33 4.02 -10.74 -4.70
C VAL A 33 5.47 -10.89 -4.20
N TYR A 34 5.87 -10.11 -3.21
CA TYR A 34 7.26 -10.12 -2.70
C TYR A 34 7.44 -11.00 -1.47
N GLY A 35 6.34 -11.38 -0.80
CA GLY A 35 6.38 -12.25 0.36
C GLY A 35 6.90 -11.57 1.62
N ILE A 36 7.09 -12.42 2.63
CA ILE A 36 7.60 -12.09 3.95
C ILE A 36 8.81 -13.01 4.18
N SER A 37 9.87 -12.49 4.79
CA SER A 37 11.04 -13.28 5.17
C SER A 37 10.70 -14.30 6.27
N ASN A 38 11.60 -15.26 6.49
CA ASN A 38 11.47 -16.24 7.58
C ASN A 38 11.44 -15.58 8.98
N GLU A 39 11.87 -14.32 9.10
CA GLU A 39 11.80 -13.51 10.33
C GLU A 39 10.47 -12.75 10.49
N GLY A 40 9.51 -12.93 9.57
CA GLY A 40 8.24 -12.22 9.61
C GLY A 40 8.30 -10.77 9.10
N ARG A 41 9.39 -10.36 8.44
CA ARG A 41 9.56 -9.01 7.87
C ARG A 41 9.16 -8.97 6.40
N ASN A 42 8.63 -7.86 5.91
CA ASN A 42 8.34 -7.71 4.48
C ASN A 42 9.65 -7.79 3.67
N ASN A 43 9.64 -8.53 2.55
CA ASN A 43 10.76 -8.55 1.59
C ASN A 43 10.75 -7.33 0.65
N PHE A 44 10.11 -6.24 1.06
CA PHE A 44 9.98 -5.02 0.30
C PHE A 44 9.91 -3.82 1.24
N TYR A 45 10.30 -2.67 0.71
CA TYR A 45 10.21 -1.37 1.35
C TYR A 45 9.50 -0.41 0.42
N VAL A 46 8.59 0.40 0.96
CA VAL A 46 7.87 1.42 0.20
C VAL A 46 8.28 2.78 0.74
N GLU A 47 8.91 3.58 -0.11
CA GLU A 47 9.17 4.97 0.15
C GLU A 47 8.10 5.84 -0.54
N LEU A 48 7.64 6.85 0.19
CA LEU A 48 6.72 7.86 -0.29
C LEU A 48 7.48 9.17 -0.44
N ARG A 49 7.66 9.64 -1.67
CA ARG A 49 8.23 10.96 -1.95
C ARG A 49 7.49 11.62 -3.09
N LEU A 50 7.21 12.92 -2.94
CA LEU A 50 6.65 13.77 -3.98
C LEU A 50 5.38 13.17 -4.65
N ASN A 51 4.46 12.64 -3.84
CA ASN A 51 3.25 11.97 -4.31
C ASN A 51 3.53 10.80 -5.28
N LYS A 52 4.65 10.10 -5.09
CA LYS A 52 5.00 8.87 -5.82
C LYS A 52 5.44 7.78 -4.85
N TYR A 53 5.12 6.55 -5.21
CA TYR A 53 5.71 5.37 -4.58
C TYR A 53 7.07 5.08 -5.19
N LYS A 54 8.01 4.69 -4.34
CA LYS A 54 9.19 3.93 -4.75
C LYS A 54 9.23 2.63 -3.98
N ILE A 55 9.08 1.52 -4.70
CA ILE A 55 9.03 0.19 -4.13
C ILE A 55 10.41 -0.45 -4.33
N TYR A 56 11.06 -0.76 -3.23
CA TYR A 56 12.33 -1.48 -3.19
C TYR A 56 12.03 -2.93 -2.80
N ARG A 57 12.65 -3.88 -3.51
CA ARG A 57 12.47 -5.31 -3.30
C ARG A 57 13.77 -5.93 -2.80
N ALA A 58 13.67 -6.85 -1.85
CA ALA A 58 14.82 -7.55 -1.28
C ALA A 58 15.27 -8.74 -2.16
N THR A 59 14.43 -9.18 -3.09
CA THR A 59 14.65 -10.32 -4.00
C THR A 59 14.47 -9.89 -5.45
N ASP A 60 14.94 -10.70 -6.40
CA ASP A 60 14.76 -10.48 -7.85
C ASP A 60 13.33 -10.75 -8.37
N SER A 61 12.34 -10.81 -7.47
CA SER A 61 10.93 -11.01 -7.80
C SER A 61 10.44 -9.98 -8.83
N PRO A 62 9.63 -10.36 -9.83
CA PRO A 62 9.22 -9.47 -10.90
C PRO A 62 8.59 -8.18 -10.38
N ALA A 63 8.93 -7.05 -11.01
CA ALA A 63 8.37 -5.76 -10.63
C ALA A 63 6.87 -5.74 -10.96
N LEU A 64 6.06 -5.29 -10.01
CA LEU A 64 4.65 -5.01 -10.26
C LEU A 64 4.48 -4.02 -11.42
N THR A 65 3.52 -4.32 -12.28
CA THR A 65 3.11 -3.42 -13.35
C THR A 65 2.29 -2.26 -12.80
N GLU A 66 2.30 -1.12 -13.49
CA GLU A 66 1.46 0.04 -13.14
C GLU A 66 -0.04 -0.33 -13.13
N ALA A 67 -0.45 -1.33 -13.93
CA ALA A 67 -1.82 -1.83 -13.97
C ALA A 67 -2.24 -2.51 -12.65
N GLU A 68 -1.34 -3.29 -12.05
CA GLU A 68 -1.60 -3.96 -10.76
C GLU A 68 -1.67 -2.94 -9.62
N ILE A 69 -0.76 -1.94 -9.63
CA ILE A 69 -0.78 -0.84 -8.66
C ILE A 69 -2.05 0.01 -8.83
N ARG A 70 -2.52 0.22 -10.07
CA ARG A 70 -3.74 0.97 -10.35
C ARG A 70 -4.98 0.34 -9.72
N ASN A 71 -5.02 -0.99 -9.54
CA ASN A 71 -6.13 -1.65 -8.84
C ASN A 71 -6.20 -1.29 -7.35
N CYS A 72 -5.13 -0.74 -6.78
CA CYS A 72 -5.10 -0.23 -5.41
C CYS A 72 -5.56 1.24 -5.31
N ARG A 73 -5.76 1.93 -6.45
CA ARG A 73 -6.26 3.31 -6.45
C ARG A 73 -7.76 3.33 -6.13
N THR A 74 -8.19 4.31 -5.36
CA THR A 74 -9.59 4.51 -4.93
C THR A 74 -10.10 5.84 -5.45
N TYR A 75 -11.43 5.97 -5.55
CA TYR A 75 -12.05 7.26 -5.82
C TYR A 75 -11.95 8.15 -4.59
N CYS A 76 -11.22 9.24 -4.70
CA CYS A 76 -11.18 10.25 -3.66
C CYS A 76 -12.34 11.23 -3.85
N ARG A 77 -13.30 11.20 -2.93
CA ARG A 77 -14.24 12.30 -2.77
C ARG A 77 -13.56 13.31 -1.85
N LEU A 78 -12.86 14.27 -2.44
CA LEU A 78 -12.42 15.47 -1.73
C LEU A 78 -13.70 16.19 -1.28
N LEU A 79 -13.98 16.14 0.02
CA LEU A 79 -14.94 17.04 0.68
C LEU A 79 -14.17 18.30 1.10
#